data_AF-A0AA42XZ99-F1
#
_entry.id   AF-A0AA42XZ99-F1
#
_cell.length_a   1.000
_cell.length_b   1.000
_cell.length_c   1.000
_cell.angle_alpha   90.00
_cell.angle_beta   90.00
_cell.angle_gamma   90.00
#
_symmetry.space_group_name_H-M   'P 1'
#
loop_
_entity.id
_entity.type
_entity.pdbx_description
1 polymer ?
#
loop_
_entity_poly.entity_id
_entity_poly.type
_entity_poly.pdbx_seq_one_letter_code
_entity_poly.pdbx_strand_id
1 'polypeptide(L)'
;MSKTTSRFALQTLVFIGLLAMASLVSTPTVQAQSGPAPETTYDFEDDLVTGDLIRPDGEQLIVRRRGRRASLIQIREHFIPEMLKSVEDL
;
A
#
# COMPACT_ATOMS: atom_id res chain seq x y z
N MET A 1 -46.66 -21.14 35.11
CA MET A 1 -46.04 -20.50 33.93
C MET A 1 -44.51 -20.52 34.03
N SER A 2 -43.86 -21.70 34.21
CA SER A 2 -42.42 -21.77 34.59
C SER A 2 -41.58 -22.79 33.79
N LYS A 3 -42.19 -23.58 32.89
CA LYS A 3 -41.46 -24.61 32.12
C LYS A 3 -40.78 -24.07 30.86
N THR A 4 -41.23 -22.94 30.33
CA THR A 4 -40.69 -22.30 29.12
C THR A 4 -39.41 -21.50 29.42
N THR A 5 -39.33 -20.84 30.58
CA THR A 5 -38.16 -20.07 31.01
C THR A 5 -36.95 -20.96 31.33
N SER A 6 -37.18 -22.12 31.95
CA SER A 6 -36.13 -23.11 32.24
C SER A 6 -35.57 -23.79 30.99
N ARG A 7 -36.43 -24.05 29.98
CA ARG A 7 -35.98 -24.58 28.68
C ARG A 7 -35.17 -23.56 27.89
N PHE A 8 -35.55 -22.28 27.93
CA PHE A 8 -34.78 -21.18 27.32
C PHE A 8 -33.39 -20.99 27.96
N ALA A 9 -33.30 -21.07 29.30
CA ALA A 9 -32.02 -20.99 30.01
C ALA A 9 -31.08 -22.17 29.69
N LEU A 10 -31.65 -23.38 29.53
CA LEU A 10 -30.87 -24.56 29.15
C LEU A 10 -30.44 -24.51 27.68
N GLN A 11 -31.30 -24.02 26.78
CA GLN A 11 -30.98 -23.87 25.35
C GLN A 11 -29.89 -22.83 25.12
N THR A 12 -29.92 -21.71 25.83
CA THR A 12 -28.90 -20.65 25.72
C THR A 12 -27.54 -21.11 26.26
N LEU A 13 -27.51 -21.92 27.33
CA LEU A 13 -26.26 -22.47 27.86
C LEU A 13 -25.64 -23.51 26.92
N VAL A 14 -26.44 -24.36 26.28
CA VAL A 14 -25.98 -25.30 25.24
C VAL A 14 -25.45 -24.54 24.02
N PHE A 15 -26.11 -23.45 23.61
CA PHE A 15 -25.69 -22.65 22.46
C PHE A 15 -24.38 -21.90 22.71
N ILE A 16 -24.17 -21.39 23.93
CA ILE A 16 -22.90 -20.77 24.35
C ILE A 16 -21.78 -21.80 24.43
N GLY A 17 -22.06 -23.01 24.94
CA GLY A 17 -21.10 -24.12 24.94
C GLY A 17 -20.70 -24.56 23.52
N LEU A 18 -21.66 -24.60 22.59
CA LEU A 18 -21.40 -24.92 21.19
C LEU A 18 -20.58 -23.82 20.49
N LEU A 19 -20.86 -22.54 20.79
CA LEU A 19 -20.12 -21.40 20.23
C LEU A 19 -18.70 -21.32 20.78
N ALA A 20 -18.47 -21.66 22.06
CA ALA A 20 -17.15 -21.69 22.66
C ALA A 20 -16.25 -22.82 22.12
N MET A 21 -16.83 -23.97 21.73
CA MET A 21 -16.10 -25.06 21.07
C MET A 21 -15.70 -24.73 19.63
N ALA A 22 -16.50 -23.96 18.90
CA ALA A 22 -16.21 -23.57 17.52
C ALA A 22 -14.93 -22.69 17.42
N SER A 23 -14.61 -21.95 18.49
CA SER A 23 -13.43 -21.09 18.57
C SER A 23 -12.09 -21.85 18.62
N LEU A 24 -12.09 -23.15 18.96
CA LEU A 24 -10.86 -23.96 19.05
C LEU A 24 -10.45 -24.62 17.71
N VAL A 25 -11.30 -24.56 16.67
CA VAL A 25 -11.06 -25.31 15.42
C VAL A 25 -10.47 -24.43 14.30
N SER A 26 -10.51 -23.10 14.45
CA SER A 26 -10.01 -22.15 13.45
C SER A 26 -8.72 -21.47 13.90
N THR A 27 -7.64 -22.22 14.08
CA THR A 27 -6.30 -21.64 13.98
C THR A 27 -5.88 -21.65 12.51
N PRO A 28 -5.62 -20.49 11.87
CA PRO A 28 -5.05 -20.48 10.54
C PRO A 28 -3.61 -21.01 10.65
N THR A 29 -3.40 -22.27 10.30
CA THR A 29 -2.06 -22.84 10.15
C THR A 29 -1.44 -22.27 8.88
N VAL A 30 -0.48 -21.36 9.03
CA VAL A 30 0.38 -20.93 7.91
C VAL A 30 1.38 -22.04 7.67
N GLN A 31 1.03 -22.95 6.76
CA GLN A 31 1.92 -24.01 6.30
C GLN A 31 2.89 -23.38 5.29
N ALA A 32 4.15 -23.16 5.67
CA ALA A 32 5.18 -22.83 4.70
C ALA A 32 5.33 -24.02 3.75
N GLN A 33 5.02 -23.83 2.46
CA GLN A 33 5.30 -24.82 1.42
C GLN A 33 6.81 -24.86 1.20
N SER A 34 7.52 -25.60 2.04
CA SER A 34 8.95 -25.89 1.92
C SER A 34 9.21 -26.98 0.87
N GLY A 35 8.64 -26.81 -0.32
CA GLY A 35 9.03 -27.54 -1.51
C GLY A 35 9.97 -26.65 -2.34
N PRO A 36 10.94 -27.22 -3.08
CA PRO A 36 11.68 -26.42 -4.05
C PRO A 36 10.65 -25.73 -4.97
N ALA A 37 10.77 -24.40 -5.10
CA ALA A 37 9.99 -23.68 -6.09
C ALA A 37 10.20 -24.36 -7.45
N PRO A 38 9.15 -24.54 -8.26
CA PRO A 38 9.31 -25.17 -9.56
C PRO A 38 10.36 -24.39 -10.37
N GLU A 39 11.52 -25.00 -10.58
CA GLU A 39 12.60 -24.42 -11.35
C GLU A 39 12.23 -24.54 -12.83
N THR A 40 11.77 -23.44 -13.41
CA THR A 40 11.53 -23.35 -14.85
C THR A 40 12.87 -23.15 -15.55
N THR A 41 13.50 -24.25 -15.94
CA THR A 41 14.69 -24.22 -16.83
C THR A 41 14.19 -24.10 -18.26
N TYR A 42 14.52 -23.00 -18.93
CA TYR A 42 14.21 -22.80 -20.34
C TYR A 42 15.45 -23.14 -21.16
N ASP A 43 15.36 -24.18 -21.97
CA ASP A 43 16.45 -24.69 -22.80
C ASP A 43 16.19 -24.34 -24.27
N PHE A 44 17.19 -23.74 -24.94
CA PHE A 44 17.05 -23.16 -26.27
C PHE A 44 17.90 -23.88 -27.33
N GLU A 45 18.23 -25.16 -27.13
CA GLU A 45 19.17 -25.90 -27.97
C GLU A 45 18.78 -25.97 -29.47
N ASP A 46 17.48 -25.81 -29.82
CA ASP A 46 17.00 -25.88 -31.22
C ASP A 46 16.23 -24.63 -31.72
N ASP A 47 16.03 -23.60 -30.90
CA ASP A 47 15.27 -22.40 -31.29
C ASP A 47 16.19 -21.22 -31.62
N LEU A 48 16.24 -20.84 -32.90
CA LEU A 48 16.90 -19.62 -33.36
C LEU A 48 16.11 -18.38 -32.89
N VAL A 49 16.49 -17.84 -31.73
CA VAL A 49 15.93 -16.59 -31.20
C VAL A 49 16.46 -15.42 -32.05
N THR A 50 15.69 -15.01 -33.05
CA THR A 50 16.00 -13.85 -33.89
C THR A 50 15.30 -12.62 -33.34
N GLY A 51 16.07 -11.64 -32.86
CA GLY A 51 15.57 -10.36 -32.41
C GLY A 51 16.27 -9.23 -33.15
N ASP A 52 15.49 -8.43 -33.89
CA ASP A 52 16.02 -7.22 -34.51
C ASP A 52 16.01 -6.07 -33.50
N LEU A 53 17.18 -5.43 -33.34
CA LEU A 53 17.30 -4.23 -32.53
C LEU A 53 16.83 -3.02 -33.35
N ILE A 54 15.54 -2.72 -33.27
CA ILE A 54 15.00 -1.49 -33.84
C ILE A 54 15.48 -0.34 -32.96
N ARG A 55 16.47 0.42 -33.45
CA ARG A 55 16.83 1.68 -32.81
C ARG A 55 15.65 2.62 -33.01
N PRO A 56 15.00 3.13 -31.96
CA PRO A 56 14.02 4.18 -32.16
C PRO A 56 14.77 5.36 -32.77
N ASP A 57 14.43 5.71 -34.01
CA ASP A 57 14.89 6.92 -34.66
C ASP A 57 14.43 8.07 -33.77
N GLY A 58 15.35 8.60 -32.98
CA GLY A 58 15.03 9.58 -31.95
C GLY A 58 14.35 10.78 -32.60
N GLU A 59 13.11 11.05 -32.23
CA GLU A 59 12.39 12.20 -32.75
C GLU A 59 13.12 13.48 -32.32
N GLN A 60 13.44 14.34 -33.30
CA GLN A 60 14.17 15.57 -33.03
C GLN A 60 13.23 16.62 -32.42
N LEU A 61 13.10 16.59 -31.09
CA LEU A 61 12.29 17.55 -30.35
C LEU A 61 12.94 18.95 -30.36
N ILE A 62 12.39 19.86 -31.17
CA ILE A 62 12.78 21.27 -31.17
C ILE A 62 12.09 21.99 -30.01
N VAL A 63 12.71 21.96 -28.83
CA VAL A 63 12.20 22.65 -27.64
C VAL A 63 12.57 24.13 -27.69
N ARG A 64 11.59 25.03 -27.53
CA ARG A 64 11.87 26.46 -27.35
C ARG A 64 12.51 26.69 -25.98
N ARG A 65 13.65 27.40 -25.96
CA ARG A 65 14.38 27.71 -24.73
C ARG A 65 13.45 28.47 -23.77
N ARG A 66 13.40 28.04 -22.49
CA ARG A 66 12.64 28.73 -21.43
C ARG A 66 13.05 30.21 -21.42
N GLY A 67 12.08 31.09 -21.68
CA GLY A 67 12.32 32.54 -21.69
C GLY A 67 12.88 33.00 -20.35
N ARG A 68 13.82 33.95 -20.38
CA ARG A 68 14.35 34.59 -19.17
C ARG A 68 13.22 35.41 -18.54
N ARG A 69 12.62 34.89 -17.47
CA ARG A 69 11.64 35.61 -16.65
C ARG A 69 12.31 36.00 -15.35
N ALA A 70 12.09 37.22 -14.89
CA ALA A 70 12.52 37.62 -13.55
C ALA A 70 11.75 36.80 -12.51
N SER A 71 12.41 36.46 -11.40
CA SER A 71 11.74 35.88 -10.24
C SER A 71 10.83 36.94 -9.61
N LEU A 72 9.61 36.56 -9.25
CA LEU A 72 8.71 37.38 -8.44
C LEU A 72 8.95 37.22 -6.93
N ILE A 73 9.75 36.22 -6.54
CA ILE A 73 10.13 35.98 -5.16
C ILE A 73 11.26 36.94 -4.81
N GLN A 74 11.04 37.77 -3.79
CA GLN A 74 12.03 38.70 -3.23
C GLN A 74 12.30 38.33 -1.77
N ILE A 75 13.57 38.45 -1.35
CA ILE A 75 13.96 38.26 0.05
C ILE A 75 13.59 39.53 0.82
N ARG A 76 12.89 39.38 1.95
CA ARG A 76 12.49 40.53 2.79
C ARG A 76 13.62 40.96 3.71
N GLU A 77 14.07 42.21 3.58
CA GLU A 77 15.22 42.76 4.33
C GLU A 77 14.89 43.10 5.78
N HIS A 78 13.64 43.47 6.07
CA HIS A 78 13.24 44.00 7.38
C HIS A 78 12.28 43.08 8.14
N PHE A 79 12.30 41.77 7.84
CA PHE A 79 11.40 40.80 8.46
C PHE A 79 11.47 40.82 9.99
N ILE A 80 12.69 40.76 10.54
CA ILE A 80 12.94 40.68 11.99
C ILE A 80 12.49 41.95 12.73
N PRO A 81 12.90 43.17 12.35
CA PRO A 81 12.46 44.38 13.07
C PRO A 81 10.95 44.60 13.00
N GLU A 82 10.30 44.29 11.87
CA GLU A 82 8.84 44.39 11.75
C GLU A 82 8.10 43.35 12.60
N MET A 83 8.64 42.13 12.71
CA MET A 83 8.09 41.09 13.57
C MET A 83 8.12 41.50 15.04
N LEU A 84 9.24 42.05 15.53
CA LEU A 84 9.35 42.52 16.91
C LEU A 84 8.36 43.64 17.20
N LYS A 85 8.22 44.60 16.29
CA LYS A 85 7.23 45.68 16.41
C LYS A 85 5.80 45.16 16.52
N SER A 86 5.44 44.12 15.76
CA SER A 86 4.10 43.53 15.81
C SER A 86 3.75 42.87 17.14
N VAL A 87 4.75 42.45 17.92
CA VAL A 87 4.56 41.84 19.24
C VAL A 87 4.45 42.93 20.32
N GLU A 88 5.16 44.04 20.15
CA GLU A 88 5.11 45.18 21.08
C GLU A 88 3.81 45.99 20.97
N ASP A 89 3.18 46.03 19.80
CA ASP A 89 1.89 46.69 19.55
C ASP A 89 0.65 45.88 20.08
N LEU A 90 0.87 44.84 20.91
CA LEU A 90 -0.15 43.92 21.47
C LEU A 90 -0.39 44.16 22.97
#